data_AF-A0AAV2RZ03-F1
#
_entry.id   AF-A0AAV2RZ03-F1
#
_cell.length_a   1.000
_cell.length_b   1.000
_cell.length_c   1.000
_cell.angle_alpha   90.00
_cell.angle_beta   90.00
_cell.angle_gamma   90.00
#
_symmetry.space_group_name_H-M   'P 1'
#
loop_
_entity.id
_entity.type
_entity.pdbx_description
1 polymer ?
#
loop_
_entity_poly.entity_id
_entity_poly.type
_entity_poly.pdbx_seq_one_letter_code
_entity_poly.pdbx_strand_id
1 'polypeptide(L)'
;PNKYYLAEPKNASALAEYVYEHHFPPHHYWLGARGDGSNMVWGRGPGRRVVAQTEPWGLNEPFRVSSSYCMDLRVADFPIINPLAVHLCRQALNHFYICECTPIH
;
A
#
# COMPACT_ATOMS: atom_id res chain seq x y z
N PRO A 1 11.74 20.89 -9.34
CA PRO A 1 11.69 20.22 -8.03
C PRO A 1 10.77 18.99 -8.05
N ASN A 2 11.33 17.80 -7.81
CA ASN A 2 10.55 16.55 -7.82
C ASN A 2 9.40 16.62 -6.80
N LYS A 3 8.20 16.18 -7.22
CA LYS A 3 7.09 15.97 -6.30
C LYS A 3 7.11 14.51 -5.85
N TYR A 4 7.18 14.31 -4.54
CA TYR A 4 7.05 12.99 -3.93
C TYR A 4 5.58 12.79 -3.55
N TYR A 5 5.04 11.64 -3.90
CA TYR A 5 3.77 11.18 -3.34
C TYR A 5 3.92 9.72 -2.93
N LEU A 6 3.02 9.29 -2.05
CA LEU A 6 2.89 7.87 -1.71
C LEU A 6 2.79 7.02 -2.97
N ALA A 7 3.45 5.86 -2.93
CA ALA A 7 3.60 4.98 -4.07
C ALA A 7 2.29 4.30 -4.45
N GLU A 8 2.12 4.09 -5.75
CA GLU A 8 1.00 3.36 -6.34
C GLU A 8 1.57 2.23 -7.21
N PRO A 9 2.16 1.20 -6.58
CA PRO A 9 2.92 0.20 -7.28
C PRO A 9 2.06 -0.53 -8.31
N LYS A 10 2.59 -0.70 -9.52
CA LYS A 10 1.98 -1.56 -10.54
C LYS A 10 2.01 -3.04 -10.14
N ASN A 11 2.95 -3.42 -9.28
CA ASN A 11 3.12 -4.76 -8.75
C ASN A 11 3.53 -4.65 -7.27
N ALA A 12 2.58 -4.85 -6.37
CA ALA A 12 2.83 -4.77 -4.93
C ALA A 12 3.72 -5.90 -4.42
N SER A 13 3.59 -7.12 -4.96
CA SER A 13 4.44 -8.26 -4.57
C SER A 13 5.91 -8.02 -4.89
N ALA A 14 6.21 -7.55 -6.11
CA ALA A 14 7.59 -7.21 -6.48
C ALA A 14 8.17 -6.08 -5.64
N LEU A 15 7.36 -5.09 -5.25
CA LEU A 15 7.80 -4.05 -4.32
C LEU A 15 8.09 -4.62 -2.92
N ALA A 16 7.25 -5.53 -2.44
CA ALA A 16 7.42 -6.16 -1.14
C ALA A 16 8.68 -7.03 -1.08
N GLU A 17 8.93 -7.82 -2.13
CA GLU A 17 10.17 -8.58 -2.32
C GLU A 17 11.38 -7.66 -2.31
N TYR A 18 11.36 -6.58 -3.09
CA TYR A 18 12.45 -5.60 -3.12
C TYR A 18 12.75 -5.02 -1.73
N VAL A 19 11.71 -4.63 -0.99
CA VAL A 19 11.85 -4.06 0.35
C VAL A 19 12.43 -5.08 1.33
N TYR A 20 11.98 -6.33 1.27
CA TYR A 20 12.47 -7.43 2.10
C TYR A 20 13.94 -7.76 1.81
N GLU A 21 14.32 -7.91 0.54
CA GLU A 21 15.69 -8.22 0.12
C GLU A 21 16.70 -7.15 0.57
N HIS A 22 16.28 -5.89 0.61
CA HIS A 22 17.10 -4.77 1.04
C HIS A 22 17.05 -4.50 2.55
N HIS A 23 16.36 -5.36 3.31
CA HIS A 23 16.30 -5.31 4.78
C HIS A 23 15.88 -3.94 5.33
N PHE A 24 14.95 -3.25 4.66
CA PHE A 24 14.46 -1.97 5.16
C PHE A 24 13.55 -2.20 6.39
N PRO A 25 13.84 -1.58 7.55
CA PRO A 25 12.91 -1.55 8.66
C PRO A 25 11.86 -0.43 8.44
N PRO A 26 10.61 -0.60 8.91
CA PRO A 26 9.98 -1.74 9.59
C PRO A 26 9.25 -2.66 8.59
N HIS A 27 8.44 -3.61 9.06
CA HIS A 27 7.70 -4.54 8.19
C HIS A 27 6.39 -4.00 7.58
N HIS A 28 6.07 -2.72 7.76
CA HIS A 28 4.80 -2.12 7.32
C HIS A 28 5.02 -0.75 6.66
N TYR A 29 4.47 -0.57 5.46
CA TYR A 29 4.65 0.66 4.68
C TYR A 29 3.36 1.17 4.08
N TRP A 30 3.01 2.43 4.36
CA TRP A 30 1.91 3.12 3.73
C TRP A 30 2.11 3.32 2.22
N LEU A 31 1.04 3.02 1.49
CA LEU A 31 0.89 3.28 0.05
C LEU A 31 -0.14 4.39 -0.19
N GLY A 32 -0.30 4.77 -1.46
CA GLY A 32 -1.15 5.90 -1.87
C GLY A 32 -2.65 5.66 -1.80
N ALA A 33 -3.12 4.43 -1.57
CA ALA A 33 -4.54 4.12 -1.60
C ALA A 33 -5.27 4.41 -0.27
N ARG A 34 -6.47 4.97 -0.36
CA ARG A 34 -7.35 5.28 0.78
C ARG A 34 -8.81 4.93 0.45
N GLY A 35 -9.62 4.65 1.46
CA GLY A 35 -11.02 4.26 1.25
C GLY A 35 -11.75 3.86 2.53
N ASP A 36 -12.80 3.08 2.37
CA ASP A 36 -13.61 2.48 3.45
C ASP A 36 -13.20 1.02 3.78
N GLY A 37 -11.97 0.65 3.42
CA GLY A 37 -11.51 -0.74 3.42
C GLY A 37 -11.92 -1.45 2.13
N SER A 38 -13.22 -1.58 1.87
CA SER A 38 -13.73 -2.31 0.69
C SER A 38 -13.63 -1.55 -0.64
N ASN A 39 -13.63 -0.22 -0.60
CA ASN A 39 -13.57 0.68 -1.75
C ASN A 39 -12.32 1.55 -1.66
N MET A 40 -11.17 0.95 -1.96
CA MET A 40 -9.90 1.67 -1.97
C MET A 40 -9.68 2.38 -3.32
N VAL A 41 -9.14 3.59 -3.26
CA VAL A 41 -8.84 4.43 -4.43
C VAL A 41 -7.42 4.97 -4.30
N TRP A 42 -6.66 4.84 -5.37
CA TRP A 42 -5.33 5.44 -5.53
C TRP A 42 -5.42 6.98 -5.53
N GLY A 43 -4.53 7.64 -4.81
CA GLY A 43 -4.59 9.09 -4.57
C GLY A 43 -4.07 9.97 -5.72
N ARG A 44 -3.36 9.41 -6.71
CA ARG A 44 -2.84 10.16 -7.86
C ARG A 44 -3.85 10.21 -9.02
N GLY A 45 -3.92 11.37 -9.67
CA GLY A 45 -4.74 11.58 -10.87
C GLY A 45 -6.25 11.54 -10.56
N PRO A 46 -7.10 11.06 -11.49
CA PRO A 46 -8.56 11.05 -11.32
C PRO A 46 -9.07 10.04 -10.28
N GLY A 47 -8.19 9.42 -9.50
CA GLY A 47 -8.55 8.39 -8.52
C GLY A 47 -8.89 7.06 -9.18
N ARG A 48 -7.91 6.18 -9.34
CA ARG A 48 -8.15 4.82 -9.88
C ARG A 48 -8.60 3.89 -8.76
N ARG A 49 -9.73 3.20 -8.95
CA ARG A 49 -10.17 2.16 -8.01
C ARG A 49 -9.13 1.03 -7.93
N VAL A 50 -8.83 0.61 -6.72
CA VAL A 50 -8.06 -0.61 -6.47
C VAL A 50 -9.02 -1.78 -6.58
N VAL A 51 -8.78 -2.68 -7.53
CA VAL A 51 -9.68 -3.79 -7.83
C VAL A 51 -9.31 -4.96 -6.92
N ALA A 52 -10.19 -5.30 -5.99
CA ALA A 52 -9.91 -6.32 -4.98
C ALA A 52 -9.51 -7.68 -5.58
N GLN A 53 -10.09 -8.10 -6.71
CA GLN A 53 -9.78 -9.40 -7.30
C GLN A 53 -8.41 -9.50 -7.99
N THR A 54 -7.77 -8.37 -8.30
CA THR A 54 -6.53 -8.36 -9.11
C THR A 54 -5.29 -8.02 -8.31
N GLU A 55 -5.46 -7.69 -7.03
CA GLU A 55 -4.41 -7.18 -6.17
C GLU A 55 -4.08 -8.23 -5.09
N PRO A 56 -2.81 -8.35 -4.67
CA PRO A 56 -2.36 -9.43 -3.80
C PRO A 56 -2.69 -9.15 -2.32
N TRP A 57 -3.99 -9.21 -2.01
CA TRP A 57 -4.52 -8.95 -0.67
C TRP A 57 -4.25 -10.09 0.30
N GLY A 58 -3.89 -9.71 1.54
CA GLY A 58 -3.81 -10.61 2.67
C GLY A 58 -5.11 -11.39 2.89
N LEU A 59 -5.01 -12.49 3.65
CA LEU A 59 -6.19 -13.28 3.98
C LEU A 59 -7.23 -12.40 4.72
N ASN A 60 -8.48 -12.44 4.24
CA ASN A 60 -9.60 -11.61 4.70
C ASN A 60 -9.48 -10.10 4.42
N GLU A 61 -8.56 -9.70 3.53
CA GLU A 61 -8.41 -8.32 3.07
C GLU A 61 -8.95 -8.12 1.65
N PRO A 62 -9.40 -6.91 1.29
CA PRO A 62 -9.76 -5.86 2.23
C PRO A 62 -11.09 -6.20 2.93
N PHE A 63 -11.19 -5.98 4.24
CA PHE A 63 -12.46 -6.15 4.96
C PHE A 63 -13.32 -4.88 4.91
N ARG A 64 -14.64 -5.04 4.99
CA ARG A 64 -15.62 -3.94 4.92
C ARG A 64 -15.84 -3.33 6.30
N VAL A 65 -15.57 -2.04 6.44
CA VAL A 65 -15.66 -1.33 7.72
C VAL A 65 -16.00 0.14 7.48
N SER A 66 -16.89 0.70 8.31
CA SER A 66 -17.51 2.01 8.09
C SER A 66 -16.62 3.22 8.43
N SER A 67 -15.30 3.13 8.22
CA SER A 67 -14.33 4.17 8.63
C SER A 67 -13.22 4.43 7.61
N SER A 68 -12.39 5.44 7.84
CA SER A 68 -11.30 5.84 6.94
C SER A 68 -10.09 4.91 7.09
N TYR A 69 -9.85 4.11 6.05
CA TYR A 69 -8.74 3.18 5.92
C TYR A 69 -7.73 3.63 4.88
N CYS A 70 -6.48 3.28 5.13
CA CYS A 70 -5.32 3.49 4.30
C CYS A 70 -4.71 2.11 3.97
N MET A 71 -4.09 1.98 2.80
CA MET A 71 -3.45 0.73 2.39
C MET A 71 -2.00 0.69 2.84
N ASP A 72 -1.57 -0.45 3.39
CA ASP A 72 -0.17 -0.74 3.67
C ASP A 72 0.36 -1.94 2.88
N LEU A 73 1.69 -2.00 2.79
CA LEU A 73 2.50 -3.09 2.29
C LEU A 73 3.16 -3.79 3.47
N ARG A 74 2.87 -5.08 3.66
CA ARG A 74 3.40 -5.94 4.72
C ARG A 74 4.57 -6.77 4.19
N VAL A 75 5.71 -6.72 4.88
CA VAL A 75 6.95 -7.43 4.51
C VAL A 75 7.50 -8.30 5.66
N ALA A 76 6.60 -8.92 6.42
CA ALA A 76 6.97 -9.65 7.65
C ALA A 76 7.62 -11.02 7.40
N ASP A 77 7.13 -11.80 6.44
CA ASP A 77 7.53 -13.21 6.25
C ASP A 77 7.75 -13.57 4.77
N PHE A 78 8.74 -14.42 4.49
CA PHE A 78 9.03 -14.95 3.15
C PHE A 78 8.52 -16.40 3.00
N PRO A 79 7.88 -16.79 1.88
CA PRO A 79 7.62 -15.98 0.69
C PRO A 79 6.50 -14.95 0.88
N ILE A 80 6.67 -13.77 0.28
CA ILE A 80 5.67 -12.70 0.33
C ILE A 80 4.63 -12.94 -0.76
N ILE A 81 3.51 -13.55 -0.40
CA ILE A 81 2.48 -13.92 -1.37
C ILE A 81 1.45 -12.79 -1.53
N ASN A 82 1.02 -12.21 -0.41
CA ASN A 82 -0.13 -11.30 -0.33
C ASN A 82 0.18 -10.11 0.59
N PRO A 83 0.99 -9.14 0.14
CA PRO A 83 1.51 -8.09 1.00
C PRO A 83 0.52 -6.95 1.27
N LEU A 84 -0.61 -6.87 0.56
CA LEU A 84 -1.52 -5.73 0.70
C LEU A 84 -2.52 -5.94 1.82
N ALA A 85 -2.74 -4.89 2.59
CA ALA A 85 -3.83 -4.85 3.55
C ALA A 85 -4.36 -3.44 3.79
N VAL A 86 -5.40 -3.33 4.59
CA VAL A 86 -5.94 -2.04 5.03
C VAL A 86 -5.81 -1.85 6.53
N HIS A 87 -5.41 -0.66 6.93
CA HIS A 87 -5.35 -0.24 8.33
C HIS A 87 -6.03 1.12 8.50
N LEU A 88 -6.54 1.40 9.71
CA LEU A 88 -7.11 2.71 10.02
C LEU A 88 -6.07 3.79 9.73
N CYS A 89 -6.41 4.80 8.94
CA CYS A 89 -5.46 5.87 8.58
C CYS A 89 -4.89 6.61 9.80
N ARG A 90 -5.61 6.60 10.93
CA ARG A 90 -5.21 7.24 12.19
C ARG A 90 -4.29 6.38 13.04
N GLN A 91 -4.16 5.09 12.74
CA GLN A 91 -3.30 4.17 13.47
C GLN A 91 -1.90 4.20 12.86
N ALA A 92 -1.03 5.08 13.37
CA ALA A 92 0.29 5.31 12.80
C ALA A 92 1.43 4.47 13.43
N LEU A 93 1.15 3.61 14.41
CA LEU A 93 2.21 2.88 15.10
C LEU A 93 2.92 1.94 14.11
N ASN A 94 4.24 2.17 13.95
CA ASN A 94 5.18 1.34 13.19
C ASN A 94 5.01 1.26 11.67
N HIS A 95 4.36 2.23 11.03
CA HIS A 95 4.27 2.30 9.56
C HIS A 95 5.20 3.37 8.99
N PHE A 96 5.98 3.02 7.97
CA PHE A 96 6.79 3.97 7.20
C PHE A 96 6.07 4.31 5.88
N TYR A 97 6.61 5.21 5.07
CA TYR A 97 6.00 5.63 3.81
C TYR A 97 6.89 5.23 2.65
N ILE A 98 6.34 4.55 1.64
CA ILE A 98 7.02 4.38 0.35
C ILE A 98 6.52 5.47 -0.58
N CYS A 99 7.46 6.23 -1.15
CA CYS A 99 7.18 7.29 -2.10
C CYS A 99 7.73 6.93 -3.47
N GLU A 100 7.03 7.33 -4.52
CA GLU A 100 7.55 7.29 -5.91
C GLU A 100 7.71 8.73 -6.43
N CYS A 101 8.73 8.97 -7.24
CA CYS A 101 9.00 10.26 -7.88
C CYS A 101 8.55 10.23 -9.34
N THR A 102 7.86 11.28 -9.77
CA THR A 102 7.58 11.53 -11.19
C THR A 102 8.56 12.58 -11.71
N PRO A 103 9.31 12.31 -12.80
CA PRO A 103 10.09 13.35 -13.47
C PRO A 103 9.15 14.46 -13.93
N ILE A 104 9.49 15.71 -13.63
CA ILE A 104 8.82 16.85 -14.25
C ILE A 104 9.41 16.97 -15.65
N HIS A 105 8.58 16.72 -16.67
CA HIS A 105 8.89 17.04 -18.07
C HIS A 105 8.46 18.48 -18.37
#